data_AF-A0A2N2CWY7-F1
#
_entry.id   AF-A0A2N2CWY7-F1
#
_cell.length_a   1.000
_cell.length_b   1.000
_cell.length_c   1.000
_cell.angle_alpha   90.00
_cell.angle_beta   90.00
_cell.angle_gamma   90.00
#
_symmetry.space_group_name_H-M   'P 1'
#
loop_
_entity.id
_entity.type
_entity.pdbx_description
1 polymer ?
#
loop_
_entity_poly.entity_id
_entity_poly.type
_entity_poly.pdbx_seq_one_letter_code
_entity_poly.pdbx_strand_id
1 'polypeptide(L)'
;MKLNWNKAAKWSRLLILVGLLVWVIYESYMHQVLGGGKAPSIHALCPYGALESLYTLLLTGSFIKKVYSGTVVLLVLTVALAVLFRRSFCGLLCPFGALQEVFAKIGQKLFKKRFIIPQKIDGILRYFKYVVLVFTVGMAWYYGSLWMSPYDPYAALGHISAISGTIAEDPLSIIGFALLFITIIGSFLYDRFFCKYLCPAGAVYAIIGKLSPTKIERNDSLCVHCKKCDKSCPVNIEIEKQERITTAECINCNDCVLACPVKGALEVKVARKTVHPMVMVVLVVGLFFGTIVTAQLTGNFQILPLAVAQGEVIPIYEVKGYNTIEEATTLTGLTLDEVYQQLAIPKSVPKDTQFKNISVLIPEYKFDEAKANAGGSEGEATSGGASTPGTLDVSGIKGSMTIQEAMDSLSMESKDFYALFKIPDTVPPQTILKEITNVSPGYDFQQVKDSLSVPSSTETTENTSGTVDVSGIKGSMTIQEAMGSLSMESKDFYALFKIPDTVPPQTVLKEITNISPGYDFQQIKDSLQ
;
A
#
# COMPACT_ATOMS: atom_id res chain seq x y z
N MET A 1 6.66 39.66 -28.79
CA MET A 1 7.65 39.11 -27.83
C MET A 1 7.95 37.67 -28.22
N LYS A 2 9.13 37.36 -28.78
CA LYS A 2 9.48 35.97 -29.17
C LYS A 2 9.70 35.14 -27.89
N LEU A 3 8.92 34.08 -27.71
CA LEU A 3 9.02 33.19 -26.54
C LEU A 3 10.39 32.48 -26.54
N ASN A 4 11.21 32.74 -25.52
CA ASN A 4 12.48 32.02 -25.34
C ASN A 4 12.19 30.66 -24.71
N TRP A 5 12.13 29.62 -25.54
CA TRP A 5 11.82 28.25 -25.15
C TRP A 5 12.77 27.67 -24.08
N ASN A 6 14.04 28.04 -24.08
CA ASN A 6 14.99 27.60 -23.03
C ASN A 6 14.64 28.22 -21.67
N LYS A 7 14.32 29.52 -21.67
CA LYS A 7 13.87 30.21 -20.46
C LYS A 7 12.54 29.62 -19.97
N ALA A 8 11.60 29.38 -20.88
CA ALA A 8 10.33 28.73 -20.55
C ALA A 8 10.52 27.34 -19.93
N ALA A 9 11.36 26.49 -20.51
CA ALA A 9 11.66 25.15 -19.97
C ALA A 9 12.30 25.20 -18.58
N LYS A 10 13.23 26.13 -18.34
CA LYS A 10 13.89 26.31 -17.04
C LYS A 10 12.87 26.71 -15.96
N TRP A 11 12.01 27.69 -16.27
CA TRP A 11 11.01 28.19 -15.33
C TRP A 11 9.88 27.18 -15.11
N SER A 12 9.42 26.47 -16.15
CA SER A 12 8.39 25.45 -16.01
C SER A 12 8.85 24.32 -15.09
N ARG A 13 10.06 23.79 -15.28
CA ARG A 13 10.66 22.81 -14.37
C ARG A 13 10.68 23.30 -12.93
N LEU A 14 11.14 24.53 -12.70
CA LEU A 14 11.24 25.09 -11.35
C LEU A 14 9.85 25.25 -10.70
N LEU A 15 8.87 25.77 -11.45
CA LEU A 15 7.50 25.95 -10.98
C LEU A 15 6.85 24.61 -10.63
N ILE A 16 7.07 23.57 -11.43
CA ILE A 16 6.54 22.23 -11.16
C ILE A 16 7.15 21.66 -9.87
N LEU A 17 8.47 21.72 -9.73
CA LEU A 17 9.14 21.21 -8.53
C LEU A 17 8.71 21.94 -7.25
N VAL A 18 8.64 23.27 -7.29
CA VAL A 18 8.21 24.08 -6.13
C VAL A 18 6.72 23.89 -5.87
N GLY A 19 5.89 23.86 -6.91
CA GLY A 19 4.45 23.62 -6.78
C GLY A 19 4.14 22.27 -6.15
N LEU A 20 4.81 21.20 -6.60
CA LEU A 20 4.65 19.86 -6.02
C LEU A 20 5.17 19.77 -4.59
N LEU A 21 6.28 20.46 -4.28
CA LEU A 21 6.76 20.54 -2.90
C LEU A 21 5.75 21.20 -1.97
N VAL A 22 5.20 22.36 -2.36
CA VAL A 22 4.19 23.07 -1.59
C VAL A 22 2.93 22.24 -1.44
N TRP A 23 2.48 21.59 -2.53
CA TRP A 23 1.32 20.70 -2.51
C TRP A 23 1.52 19.54 -1.53
N VAL A 24 2.65 18.83 -1.58
CA VAL A 24 2.91 17.70 -0.68
C VAL A 24 3.02 18.14 0.78
N ILE A 25 3.66 19.29 1.06
CA ILE A 25 3.72 19.83 2.43
C ILE A 25 2.33 20.18 2.92
N TYR A 26 1.49 20.79 2.06
CA TYR A 26 0.11 21.12 2.39
C TYR A 26 -0.71 19.86 2.70
N GLU A 27 -0.71 18.86 1.81
CA GLU A 27 -1.41 17.59 2.02
C GLU A 27 -0.92 16.87 3.29
N SER A 28 0.39 16.89 3.55
CA SER A 28 0.96 16.29 4.77
C SER A 28 0.48 17.02 6.03
N TYR A 29 0.45 18.36 6.00
CA TYR A 29 -0.10 19.15 7.10
C TYR A 29 -1.59 18.86 7.31
N MET A 30 -2.37 18.82 6.23
CA MET A 30 -3.79 18.48 6.28
C MET A 30 -4.02 17.05 6.81
N HIS A 31 -3.16 16.10 6.48
CA HIS A 31 -3.18 14.75 7.03
C HIS A 31 -2.96 14.73 8.56
N GLN A 32 -2.07 15.59 9.08
CA GLN A 32 -1.87 15.71 10.53
C GLN A 32 -3.06 16.34 11.24
N VAL A 33 -3.70 17.35 10.63
CA VAL A 33 -4.78 18.11 11.25
C VAL A 33 -6.14 17.40 11.10
N LEU A 34 -6.51 17.01 9.89
CA LEU A 34 -7.81 16.40 9.58
C LEU A 34 -7.84 14.87 9.77
N GLY A 35 -6.67 14.23 9.88
CA GLY A 35 -6.54 12.78 9.97
C GLY A 35 -6.51 12.05 8.62
N GLY A 36 -6.06 10.79 8.65
CA GLY A 36 -5.75 10.00 7.46
C GLY A 36 -6.92 9.55 6.59
N GLY A 37 -8.15 9.73 7.05
CA GLY A 37 -9.35 9.50 6.25
C GLY A 37 -9.75 10.67 5.34
N LYS A 38 -9.17 11.86 5.54
CA LYS A 38 -9.54 13.09 4.82
C LYS A 38 -8.41 13.65 3.95
N ALA A 39 -7.17 13.29 4.25
CA ALA A 39 -6.01 13.64 3.44
C ALA A 39 -5.02 12.45 3.34
N PRO A 40 -4.33 12.29 2.20
CA PRO A 40 -3.40 11.19 1.98
C PRO A 40 -2.16 11.31 2.87
N SER A 41 -1.63 10.17 3.33
CA SER A 41 -0.36 10.17 4.06
C SER A 41 0.81 10.48 3.12
N ILE A 42 1.90 11.03 3.66
CA ILE A 42 3.09 11.31 2.85
C ILE A 42 3.67 10.04 2.20
N HIS A 43 3.49 8.88 2.83
CA HIS A 43 3.87 7.58 2.29
C HIS A 43 3.08 7.21 1.03
N ALA A 44 1.80 7.60 0.94
CA ALA A 44 0.98 7.38 -0.24
C ALA A 44 1.52 8.14 -1.47
N LEU A 45 2.24 9.24 -1.24
CA LEU A 45 2.79 10.11 -2.28
C LEU A 45 4.27 9.76 -2.61
N CYS A 46 4.84 8.75 -1.94
CA CYS A 46 6.21 8.29 -2.17
C CYS A 46 6.23 6.93 -2.88
N PRO A 47 6.82 6.83 -4.09
CA PRO A 47 6.94 5.53 -4.77
C PRO A 47 7.87 4.54 -4.03
N TYR A 48 8.64 5.02 -3.05
CA TYR A 48 9.54 4.17 -2.26
C TYR A 48 8.80 3.19 -1.34
N GLY A 49 7.66 3.55 -0.76
CA GLY A 49 6.91 2.64 0.12
C GLY A 49 6.44 1.37 -0.58
N ALA A 50 6.09 1.48 -1.87
CA ALA A 50 5.77 0.34 -2.72
C ALA A 50 6.99 -0.52 -3.07
N LEU A 51 8.20 0.06 -3.11
CA LEU A 51 9.43 -0.70 -3.31
C LEU A 51 9.72 -1.63 -2.14
N GLU A 52 9.53 -1.15 -0.90
CA GLU A 52 9.72 -1.98 0.30
C GLU A 52 8.68 -3.09 0.41
N SER A 53 7.46 -2.79 -0.04
CA SER A 53 6.32 -3.71 0.03
C SER A 53 6.23 -4.65 -1.17
N LEU A 54 7.13 -4.51 -2.14
CA LEU A 54 7.14 -5.30 -3.36
C LEU A 54 7.34 -6.79 -3.06
N TYR A 55 8.15 -7.12 -2.05
CA TYR A 55 8.37 -8.51 -1.60
C TYR A 55 7.06 -9.14 -1.10
N THR A 56 6.37 -8.47 -0.18
CA THR A 56 5.10 -8.93 0.38
C THR A 56 4.06 -9.08 -0.71
N LEU A 57 3.95 -8.10 -1.62
CA LEU A 57 3.02 -8.14 -2.74
C LEU A 57 3.28 -9.33 -3.70
N LEU A 58 4.54 -9.60 -4.04
CA LEU A 58 4.90 -10.64 -5.01
C LEU A 58 4.77 -12.07 -4.47
N LEU A 59 5.01 -12.30 -3.19
CA LEU A 59 5.03 -13.65 -2.61
C LEU A 59 3.77 -14.01 -1.82
N THR A 60 3.16 -13.03 -1.13
CA THR A 60 1.98 -13.29 -0.29
C THR A 60 0.68 -12.88 -0.97
N GLY A 61 0.72 -12.13 -2.08
CA GLY A 61 -0.46 -11.61 -2.75
C GLY A 61 -1.24 -10.55 -1.96
N SER A 62 -0.76 -10.19 -0.77
CA SER A 62 -1.43 -9.29 0.16
C SER A 62 -0.76 -7.92 0.21
N PHE A 63 -1.57 -6.86 0.31
CA PHE A 63 -1.07 -5.50 0.57
C PHE A 63 -0.80 -5.33 2.06
N ILE A 64 0.31 -4.68 2.41
CA ILE A 64 0.54 -4.23 3.79
C ILE A 64 -0.49 -3.12 4.07
N LYS A 65 -1.17 -3.17 5.23
CA LYS A 65 -2.26 -2.23 5.62
C LYS A 65 -1.90 -0.72 5.54
N LYS A 66 -0.61 -0.37 5.43
CA LYS A 66 -0.11 1.02 5.23
C LYS A 66 0.09 1.41 3.75
N VAL A 67 -0.10 0.49 2.81
CA VAL A 67 0.33 0.62 1.42
C VAL A 67 -0.87 0.54 0.48
N TYR A 68 -1.23 1.70 -0.05
CA TYR A 68 -2.38 1.88 -0.92
C TYR A 68 -2.14 1.28 -2.31
N SER A 69 -3.20 0.85 -2.99
CA SER A 69 -3.16 0.48 -4.42
C SER A 69 -2.50 1.57 -5.27
N GLY A 70 -2.69 2.85 -4.90
CA GLY A 70 -2.05 3.99 -5.54
C GLY A 70 -0.52 3.97 -5.47
N THR A 71 0.10 3.41 -4.44
CA THR A 71 1.57 3.36 -4.31
C THR A 71 2.20 2.40 -5.33
N VAL A 72 1.52 1.28 -5.66
CA VAL A 72 1.96 0.36 -6.72
C VAL A 72 1.86 1.01 -8.08
N VAL A 73 0.77 1.74 -8.35
CA VAL A 73 0.64 2.54 -9.57
C VAL A 73 1.78 3.56 -9.69
N LEU A 74 2.10 4.27 -8.60
CA LEU A 74 3.24 5.19 -8.56
C LEU A 74 4.58 4.49 -8.78
N LEU A 75 4.80 3.30 -8.22
CA LEU A 75 6.01 2.52 -8.46
C LEU A 75 6.14 2.14 -9.93
N VAL A 76 5.12 1.52 -10.51
CA VAL A 76 5.10 1.11 -11.93
C VAL A 76 5.35 2.32 -12.83
N LEU A 77 4.66 3.42 -12.55
CA LEU A 77 4.82 4.67 -13.29
C LEU A 77 6.23 5.24 -13.21
N THR A 78 6.81 5.31 -12.01
CA THR A 78 8.17 5.82 -11.83
C THR A 78 9.23 4.89 -12.40
N VAL A 79 9.01 3.57 -12.40
CA VAL A 79 9.84 2.59 -13.11
C VAL A 79 9.73 2.78 -14.62
N ALA A 80 8.52 2.94 -15.18
CA ALA A 80 8.32 3.26 -16.59
C ALA A 80 9.03 4.56 -16.98
N LEU A 81 8.94 5.62 -16.16
CA LEU A 81 9.70 6.85 -16.36
C LEU A 81 11.21 6.61 -16.30
N ALA A 82 11.68 5.76 -15.39
CA ALA A 82 13.09 5.37 -15.29
C ALA A 82 13.59 4.68 -16.55
N VAL A 83 12.80 3.74 -17.10
CA VAL A 83 13.09 3.03 -18.34
C VAL A 83 13.04 3.96 -19.55
N LEU A 84 12.04 4.84 -19.68
CA LEU A 84 11.89 5.68 -20.87
C LEU A 84 12.80 6.92 -20.86
N PHE A 85 12.90 7.59 -19.72
CA PHE A 85 13.49 8.93 -19.59
C PHE A 85 14.59 9.01 -18.52
N ARG A 86 15.22 7.89 -18.16
CA ARG A 86 16.18 7.77 -17.03
C ARG A 86 15.52 8.26 -15.72
N ARG A 87 16.32 8.68 -14.75
CA ARG A 87 15.88 9.23 -13.45
C ARG A 87 15.19 10.61 -13.53
N SER A 88 14.42 10.86 -14.59
CA SER A 88 13.66 12.10 -14.83
C SER A 88 12.70 12.44 -13.70
N PHE A 89 12.09 11.44 -13.06
CA PHE A 89 11.25 11.65 -11.87
C PHE A 89 11.99 12.45 -10.79
N CYS A 90 13.23 12.07 -10.46
CA CYS A 90 14.05 12.78 -9.49
C CYS A 90 14.34 14.23 -9.93
N GLY A 91 14.50 14.48 -11.24
CA GLY A 91 14.88 15.79 -11.78
C GLY A 91 13.72 16.76 -12.04
N LEU A 92 12.49 16.24 -12.22
CA LEU A 92 11.33 17.00 -12.71
C LEU A 92 10.10 16.93 -11.79
N LEU A 93 9.96 15.90 -10.94
CA LEU A 93 8.72 15.64 -10.19
C LEU A 93 8.93 15.44 -8.69
N CYS A 94 10.06 14.88 -8.27
CA CYS A 94 10.30 14.50 -6.87
C CYS A 94 10.30 15.71 -5.92
N PRO A 95 9.35 15.79 -4.96
CA PRO A 95 9.25 16.87 -3.98
C PRO A 95 10.48 16.94 -3.06
N PHE A 96 10.98 15.78 -2.61
CA PHE A 96 12.18 15.73 -1.76
C PHE A 96 13.44 16.21 -2.49
N GLY A 97 13.53 15.96 -3.80
CA GLY A 97 14.57 16.51 -4.66
C GLY A 97 14.44 18.02 -4.85
N ALA A 98 13.21 18.53 -4.95
CA ALA A 98 12.92 19.96 -5.00
C ALA A 98 13.34 20.67 -3.71
N LEU A 99 13.02 20.09 -2.55
CA LEU A 99 13.41 20.60 -1.24
C LEU A 99 14.94 20.83 -1.15
N GLN A 100 15.72 19.80 -1.51
CA GLN A 100 17.17 19.88 -1.50
C GLN A 100 17.70 20.93 -2.50
N GLU A 101 17.06 21.10 -3.66
CA GLU A 101 17.44 22.10 -4.65
C GLU A 101 17.12 23.54 -4.21
N VAL A 102 16.01 23.74 -3.49
CA VAL A 102 15.65 25.03 -2.87
C VAL A 102 16.69 25.39 -1.82
N PHE A 103 17.00 24.49 -0.89
CA PHE A 103 18.01 24.73 0.15
C PHE A 103 19.41 24.96 -0.43
N ALA A 104 19.78 24.24 -1.48
CA ALA A 104 21.05 24.47 -2.16
C ALA A 104 21.12 25.84 -2.83
N LYS A 105 20.02 26.33 -3.43
CA LYS A 105 19.97 27.70 -3.99
C LYS A 105 20.05 28.76 -2.90
N ILE A 106 19.40 28.53 -1.75
CA ILE A 106 19.51 29.42 -0.58
C ILE A 106 20.96 29.45 -0.08
N GLY A 107 21.59 28.28 0.08
CA GLY A 107 22.99 28.17 0.48
C GLY A 107 23.94 28.85 -0.50
N GLN A 108 23.79 28.63 -1.81
CA GLN A 108 24.58 29.30 -2.84
C GLN A 108 24.43 30.83 -2.80
N LYS A 109 23.23 31.33 -2.51
CA LYS A 109 22.98 32.77 -2.35
C LYS A 109 23.62 33.32 -1.07
N LEU A 110 23.55 32.56 0.03
CA LEU A 110 24.10 32.94 1.33
C LEU A 110 25.64 32.93 1.34
N PHE A 111 26.25 31.84 0.88
CA PHE A 111 27.70 31.67 0.84
C PHE A 111 28.37 32.27 -0.40
N LYS A 112 27.58 32.79 -1.35
CA LYS A 112 28.03 33.35 -2.65
C LYS A 112 28.91 32.40 -3.46
N LYS A 113 28.90 31.11 -3.14
CA LYS A 113 29.73 30.07 -3.75
C LYS A 113 28.94 28.76 -3.79
N ARG A 114 29.19 27.99 -4.85
CA ARG A 114 28.75 26.60 -4.96
C ARG A 114 29.89 25.70 -4.50
N PHE A 115 29.70 24.94 -3.42
CA PHE A 115 30.68 23.94 -3.01
C PHE A 115 30.56 22.72 -3.93
N ILE A 116 31.70 22.30 -4.49
CA ILE A 116 31.80 21.19 -5.42
C ILE A 116 32.78 20.18 -4.83
N ILE A 117 32.34 18.93 -4.65
CA ILE A 117 33.18 17.85 -4.15
C ILE A 117 34.07 17.34 -5.30
N PRO A 118 35.37 17.07 -5.06
CA PRO A 118 36.23 16.43 -6.04
C PRO A 118 35.66 15.09 -6.53
N GLN A 119 35.74 14.85 -7.84
CA GLN A 119 35.09 13.71 -8.51
C GLN A 119 35.47 12.34 -7.94
N LYS A 120 36.71 12.18 -7.44
CA LYS A 120 37.16 10.93 -6.81
C LYS A 120 36.37 10.60 -5.54
N ILE A 121 36.23 11.59 -4.66
CA ILE A 121 35.49 11.45 -3.39
C ILE A 121 34.00 11.28 -3.68
N ASP A 122 33.48 12.14 -4.56
CA ASP A 122 32.08 12.12 -4.96
C ASP A 122 31.69 10.77 -5.60
N GLY A 123 32.56 10.17 -6.42
CA GLY A 123 32.37 8.84 -6.98
C GLY A 123 32.25 7.73 -5.93
N ILE A 124 33.12 7.74 -4.91
CA ILE A 124 33.10 6.75 -3.82
C ILE A 124 31.84 6.92 -2.97
N LEU A 125 31.53 8.14 -2.55
CA LEU A 125 30.37 8.42 -1.71
C LEU A 125 29.05 8.05 -2.40
N ARG A 126 28.96 8.16 -3.73
CA ARG A 126 27.78 7.72 -4.49
C ARG A 126 27.51 6.23 -4.42
N TYR A 127 28.51 5.40 -4.11
CA TYR A 127 28.26 3.97 -3.95
C TYR A 127 27.50 3.65 -2.67
N PHE A 128 27.55 4.54 -1.68
CA PHE A 128 26.90 4.35 -0.38
C PHE A 128 25.38 4.12 -0.50
N LYS A 129 24.69 4.80 -1.43
CA LYS A 129 23.24 4.58 -1.64
C LYS A 129 22.90 3.16 -2.09
N TYR A 130 23.83 2.43 -2.72
CA TYR A 130 23.61 1.03 -3.10
C TYR A 130 23.81 0.10 -1.89
N VAL A 131 24.71 0.46 -0.96
CA VAL A 131 24.82 -0.22 0.33
C VAL A 131 23.52 -0.03 1.12
N VAL A 132 23.02 1.22 1.19
CA VAL A 132 21.71 1.51 1.80
C VAL A 132 20.61 0.72 1.11
N LEU A 133 20.58 0.66 -0.23
CA LEU A 133 19.59 -0.13 -0.96
C LEU A 133 19.63 -1.62 -0.56
N VAL A 134 20.79 -2.26 -0.61
CA VAL A 134 20.92 -3.68 -0.25
C VAL A 134 20.49 -3.92 1.20
N PHE A 135 20.91 -3.04 2.12
CA PHE A 135 20.50 -3.11 3.51
C PHE A 135 18.97 -2.97 3.66
N THR A 136 18.36 -1.98 3.01
CA THR A 136 16.92 -1.73 3.09
C THR A 136 16.08 -2.87 2.54
N VAL A 137 16.50 -3.47 1.44
CA VAL A 137 15.81 -4.62 0.85
C VAL A 137 15.99 -5.86 1.73
N GLY A 138 17.19 -6.09 2.28
CA GLY A 138 17.46 -7.22 3.16
C GLY A 138 16.65 -7.15 4.47
N MET A 139 16.56 -5.96 5.06
CA MET A 139 15.76 -5.73 6.27
C MET A 139 14.26 -5.81 5.97
N ALA A 140 13.80 -5.25 4.84
CA ALA A 140 12.40 -5.39 4.43
C ALA A 140 12.01 -6.86 4.22
N TRP A 141 12.91 -7.68 3.68
CA TRP A 141 12.72 -9.12 3.58
C TRP A 141 12.65 -9.77 4.97
N TYR A 142 13.58 -9.47 5.86
CA TYR A 142 13.62 -10.07 7.20
C TYR A 142 12.39 -9.74 8.05
N TYR A 143 11.93 -8.48 8.06
CA TYR A 143 10.81 -8.03 8.90
C TYR A 143 9.43 -8.14 8.23
N GLY A 144 9.37 -8.35 6.91
CA GLY A 144 8.10 -8.42 6.16
C GLY A 144 7.22 -7.16 6.24
N SER A 145 7.79 -6.02 6.61
CA SER A 145 7.06 -4.77 6.91
C SER A 145 7.82 -3.52 6.41
N LEU A 146 7.18 -2.34 6.48
CA LEU A 146 7.80 -1.03 6.16
C LEU A 146 8.74 -0.59 7.29
N TRP A 147 9.80 -1.36 7.51
CA TRP A 147 10.75 -1.16 8.60
C TRP A 147 11.48 0.20 8.51
N MET A 148 11.57 0.80 7.32
CA MET A 148 12.25 2.08 7.09
C MET A 148 11.40 3.30 7.45
N SER A 149 10.11 3.12 7.73
CA SER A 149 9.19 4.21 8.09
C SER A 149 9.74 5.17 9.16
N PRO A 150 10.33 4.72 10.29
CA PRO A 150 10.93 5.61 11.29
C PRO A 150 12.24 6.28 10.82
N TYR A 151 12.94 5.69 9.86
CA TYR A 151 14.25 6.14 9.40
C TYR A 151 14.18 6.99 8.12
N ASP A 152 13.03 7.08 7.47
CA ASP A 152 12.87 7.80 6.20
C ASP A 152 12.79 9.32 6.44
N PRO A 153 13.76 10.13 5.97
CA PRO A 153 13.69 11.58 6.10
C PRO A 153 12.53 12.19 5.30
N TYR A 154 12.00 11.50 4.28
CA TYR A 154 10.79 11.95 3.59
C TYR A 154 9.55 11.76 4.47
N ALA A 155 9.43 10.64 5.19
CA ALA A 155 8.38 10.46 6.19
C ALA A 155 8.49 11.53 7.28
N ALA A 156 9.70 11.75 7.83
CA ALA A 156 9.95 12.77 8.83
C ALA A 156 9.53 14.19 8.36
N LEU A 157 9.72 14.51 7.07
CA LEU A 157 9.27 15.78 6.50
C LEU A 157 7.75 15.97 6.59
N GLY A 158 6.97 14.90 6.38
CA GLY A 158 5.50 14.94 6.48
C GLY A 158 4.96 15.02 7.91
N HIS A 159 5.81 14.70 8.89
CA HIS A 159 5.50 14.77 10.32
C HIS A 159 6.19 15.96 11.01
N ILE A 160 6.78 16.89 10.26
CA ILE A 160 7.55 18.02 10.81
C ILE A 160 6.72 18.99 11.66
N SER A 161 5.39 19.03 11.50
CA SER A 161 4.52 19.85 12.35
C SER A 161 4.18 19.18 13.69
N ALA A 162 4.49 17.90 13.86
CA ALA A 162 4.11 17.08 15.01
C ALA A 162 5.31 16.31 15.61
N ILE A 163 6.53 16.88 15.50
CA ILE A 163 7.79 16.21 15.88
C ILE A 163 7.73 15.58 17.28
N SER A 164 7.30 16.35 18.29
CA SER A 164 7.25 15.86 19.67
C SER A 164 6.27 14.71 19.85
N GLY A 165 5.11 14.76 19.20
CA GLY A 165 4.12 13.68 19.24
C GLY A 165 4.62 12.43 18.52
N THR A 166 5.20 12.59 17.32
CA THR A 166 5.73 11.46 16.55
C THR A 166 6.91 10.78 17.25
N ILE A 167 7.78 11.52 17.94
CA ILE A 167 8.88 10.93 18.73
C ILE A 167 8.35 10.25 20.01
N ALA A 168 7.26 10.76 20.60
CA ALA A 168 6.64 10.12 21.76
C ALA A 168 5.96 8.80 21.40
N GLU A 169 5.28 8.74 20.24
CA GLU A 169 4.64 7.54 19.69
C GLU A 169 5.67 6.52 19.21
N ASP A 170 6.64 6.95 18.41
CA ASP A 170 7.71 6.10 17.88
C ASP A 170 9.08 6.74 18.15
N PRO A 171 9.77 6.34 19.25
CA PRO A 171 11.08 6.89 19.60
C PRO A 171 12.15 6.73 18.53
N LEU A 172 12.04 5.73 17.63
CA LEU A 172 12.99 5.53 16.55
C LEU A 172 12.88 6.60 15.46
N SER A 173 11.73 7.29 15.36
CA SER A 173 11.50 8.39 14.41
C SER A 173 12.49 9.55 14.56
N ILE A 174 13.13 9.68 15.74
CA ILE A 174 14.21 10.66 15.97
C ILE A 174 15.35 10.51 14.96
N ILE A 175 15.61 9.29 14.50
CA ILE A 175 16.66 9.01 13.49
C ILE A 175 16.23 9.56 12.13
N GLY A 176 14.97 9.37 11.73
CA GLY A 176 14.42 9.97 10.51
C GLY A 176 14.49 11.50 10.52
N PHE A 177 14.14 12.14 11.65
CA PHE A 177 14.30 13.59 11.81
C PHE A 177 15.76 14.02 11.76
N ALA A 178 16.67 13.31 12.44
CA ALA A 178 18.10 13.59 12.37
C ALA A 178 18.63 13.51 10.93
N LEU A 179 18.24 12.47 10.17
CA LEU A 179 18.59 12.32 8.75
C LEU A 179 17.99 13.44 7.88
N LEU A 180 16.78 13.91 8.18
CA LEU A 180 16.17 15.06 7.52
C LEU A 180 16.98 16.33 7.76
N PHE A 181 17.34 16.64 9.01
CA PHE A 181 18.15 17.82 9.34
C PHE A 181 19.54 17.74 8.71
N ILE A 182 20.20 16.59 8.79
CA ILE A 182 21.49 16.34 8.10
C ILE A 182 21.34 16.54 6.60
N THR A 183 20.23 16.08 6.00
CA THR A 183 19.96 16.27 4.58
C THR A 183 19.78 17.74 4.22
N ILE A 184 19.04 18.50 5.02
CA ILE A 184 18.82 19.94 4.81
C ILE A 184 20.15 20.68 4.93
N ILE A 185 20.90 20.49 6.02
CA ILE A 185 22.21 21.11 6.25
C ILE A 185 23.19 20.72 5.15
N GLY A 186 23.26 19.43 4.80
CA GLY A 186 24.06 18.92 3.69
C GLY A 186 23.67 19.56 2.36
N SER A 187 22.37 19.84 2.15
CA SER A 187 21.86 20.49 0.94
C SER A 187 22.20 21.97 0.86
N PHE A 188 22.33 22.68 1.99
CA PHE A 188 22.86 24.05 1.99
C PHE A 188 24.27 24.14 1.41
N LEU A 189 25.08 23.11 1.65
CA LEU A 189 26.46 23.05 1.16
C LEU A 189 26.54 22.44 -0.25
N TYR A 190 25.83 21.33 -0.47
CA TYR A 190 25.94 20.51 -1.68
C TYR A 190 24.58 20.19 -2.28
N ASP A 191 24.39 20.53 -3.56
CA ASP A 191 23.15 20.19 -4.28
C ASP A 191 22.82 18.70 -4.17
N ARG A 192 21.57 18.41 -3.77
CA ARG A 192 21.00 17.05 -3.77
C ARG A 192 21.81 16.03 -2.96
N PHE A 193 22.30 16.44 -1.78
CA PHE A 193 23.13 15.62 -0.89
C PHE A 193 22.56 14.20 -0.67
N PHE A 194 21.31 14.08 -0.20
CA PHE A 194 20.69 12.79 0.08
C PHE A 194 20.45 11.98 -1.19
N CYS A 195 19.97 12.62 -2.26
CA CYS A 195 19.73 11.92 -3.53
C CYS A 195 20.99 11.36 -4.20
N LYS A 196 22.17 11.91 -3.89
CA LYS A 196 23.46 11.42 -4.39
C LYS A 196 24.01 10.26 -3.56
N TYR A 197 23.87 10.32 -2.24
CA TYR A 197 24.65 9.44 -1.35
C TYR A 197 23.82 8.47 -0.51
N LEU A 198 22.56 8.77 -0.17
CA LEU A 198 21.78 7.95 0.77
C LEU A 198 20.48 7.38 0.20
N CYS A 199 19.90 7.99 -0.84
CA CYS A 199 18.56 7.65 -1.31
C CYS A 199 18.47 6.24 -1.96
N PRO A 200 17.80 5.25 -1.33
CA PRO A 200 17.66 3.90 -1.88
C PRO A 200 16.78 3.86 -3.14
N ALA A 201 15.65 4.59 -3.16
CA ALA A 201 14.83 4.74 -4.37
C ALA A 201 15.65 5.31 -5.54
N GLY A 202 16.51 6.30 -5.25
CA GLY A 202 17.42 6.89 -6.20
C GLY A 202 18.45 5.89 -6.76
N ALA A 203 18.85 4.89 -5.97
CA ALA A 203 19.72 3.81 -6.38
C ALA A 203 19.02 2.85 -7.34
N VAL A 204 17.77 2.45 -7.05
CA VAL A 204 16.95 1.61 -7.95
C VAL A 204 16.75 2.29 -9.30
N TYR A 205 16.31 3.55 -9.31
CA TYR A 205 16.12 4.28 -10.57
C TYR A 205 17.43 4.52 -11.31
N ALA A 206 18.58 4.56 -10.63
CA ALA A 206 19.89 4.63 -11.27
C ALA A 206 20.24 3.34 -12.00
N ILE A 207 19.94 2.17 -11.42
CA ILE A 207 20.14 0.87 -12.05
C ILE A 207 19.22 0.75 -13.28
N ILE A 208 17.92 0.95 -13.08
CA ILE A 208 16.91 0.82 -14.15
C ILE A 208 17.17 1.84 -15.27
N GLY A 209 17.50 3.08 -14.90
CA GLY A 209 17.73 4.17 -15.85
C GLY A 209 18.93 3.97 -16.79
N LYS A 210 19.83 3.00 -16.53
CA LYS A 210 20.90 2.67 -17.48
C LYS A 210 20.34 2.18 -18.82
N LEU A 211 19.24 1.42 -18.78
CA LEU A 211 18.55 0.86 -19.95
C LEU A 211 17.87 1.93 -20.81
N SER A 212 17.69 3.13 -20.28
CA SER A 212 16.89 4.14 -20.95
C SER A 212 17.49 4.61 -22.29
N PRO A 213 16.65 4.72 -23.34
CA PRO A 213 17.06 5.24 -24.64
C PRO A 213 17.32 6.76 -24.61
N THR A 214 16.93 7.44 -23.54
CA THR A 214 17.13 8.89 -23.39
C THR A 214 18.53 9.18 -22.86
N LYS A 215 19.34 9.91 -23.64
CA LYS A 215 20.73 10.30 -23.28
C LYS A 215 20.95 11.77 -23.62
N ILE A 216 21.87 12.41 -22.89
CA ILE A 216 22.39 13.72 -23.28
C ILE A 216 23.66 13.47 -24.10
N GLU A 217 23.75 14.10 -25.26
CA GLU A 217 24.87 13.96 -26.19
C GLU A 217 25.49 15.32 -26.49
N ARG A 218 26.81 15.36 -26.46
CA ARG A 218 27.65 16.51 -26.75
C ARG A 218 28.21 16.36 -28.15
N ASN A 219 28.10 17.42 -28.95
CA ASN A 219 28.77 17.50 -30.24
C ASN A 219 30.13 18.19 -30.04
N ASP A 220 31.20 17.42 -30.15
CA ASP A 220 32.58 17.90 -29.91
C ASP A 220 32.96 19.02 -30.88
N SER A 221 32.57 18.92 -32.16
CA SER A 221 32.85 19.94 -33.18
C SER A 221 32.23 21.31 -32.91
N LEU A 222 31.15 21.36 -32.12
CA LEU A 222 30.48 22.60 -31.71
C LEU A 222 30.86 23.02 -30.28
N CYS A 223 31.49 22.15 -29.50
CA CYS A 223 31.76 22.41 -28.10
C CYS A 223 32.96 23.34 -27.93
N VAL A 224 32.78 24.42 -27.18
CA VAL A 224 33.86 25.37 -26.86
C VAL A 224 34.53 25.10 -25.51
N HIS A 225 34.33 23.89 -24.94
CA HIS A 225 34.92 23.44 -23.67
C HIS A 225 34.82 24.43 -22.49
N CYS A 226 33.74 25.23 -22.44
CA CYS A 226 33.58 26.30 -21.44
C CYS A 226 33.18 25.82 -20.03
N LYS A 227 32.90 24.52 -19.84
CA LYS A 227 32.51 23.88 -18.57
C LYS A 227 31.28 24.48 -17.86
N LYS A 228 30.45 25.26 -18.57
CA LYS A 228 29.18 25.78 -18.03
C LYS A 228 28.19 24.66 -17.74
N CYS A 229 28.18 23.60 -18.55
CA CYS A 229 27.37 22.41 -18.33
C CYS A 229 27.70 21.73 -17.00
N ASP A 230 28.98 21.52 -16.68
CA ASP A 230 29.44 20.94 -15.40
C ASP A 230 28.97 21.80 -14.22
N LYS A 231 29.21 23.12 -14.30
CA LYS A 231 28.80 24.09 -13.28
C LYS A 231 27.29 24.22 -13.11
N SER A 232 26.49 23.78 -14.08
CA SER A 232 25.03 23.77 -14.00
C SER A 232 24.45 22.44 -13.53
N CYS A 233 25.22 21.34 -13.56
CA CYS A 233 24.73 20.01 -13.23
C CYS A 233 24.46 19.91 -11.71
N PRO A 234 23.20 19.75 -11.25
CA PRO A 234 22.87 19.69 -9.82
C PRO A 234 23.41 18.42 -9.14
N VAL A 235 23.80 17.43 -9.93
CA VAL A 235 24.38 16.16 -9.46
C VAL A 235 25.85 16.06 -9.85
N ASN A 236 26.58 17.17 -10.01
CA ASN A 236 28.04 17.22 -10.12
C ASN A 236 28.68 16.23 -11.14
N ILE A 237 28.08 16.06 -12.32
CA ILE A 237 28.65 15.23 -13.40
C ILE A 237 29.59 16.10 -14.24
N GLU A 238 30.76 15.58 -14.61
CA GLU A 238 31.64 16.16 -15.63
C GLU A 238 31.04 15.90 -17.03
N ILE A 239 30.12 16.76 -17.45
CA ILE A 239 29.39 16.68 -18.72
C ILE A 239 30.33 16.98 -19.89
N GLU A 240 31.21 17.97 -19.74
CA GLU A 240 32.12 18.43 -20.80
C GLU A 240 33.07 17.33 -21.29
N LYS A 241 33.54 16.45 -20.40
CA LYS A 241 34.46 15.35 -20.72
C LYS A 241 33.81 14.14 -21.40
N GLN A 242 32.49 14.12 -21.49
CA GLN A 242 31.74 12.97 -22.00
C GLN A 242 31.00 13.37 -23.28
N GLU A 243 31.24 12.64 -24.37
CA GLU A 243 30.45 12.79 -25.61
C GLU A 243 29.01 12.33 -25.40
N ARG A 244 28.82 11.24 -24.65
CA ARG A 244 27.52 10.68 -24.33
C ARG A 244 27.42 10.43 -22.84
N ILE A 245 26.43 11.05 -22.20
CA ILE A 245 26.23 10.90 -20.76
C ILE A 245 25.58 9.54 -20.48
N THR A 246 26.43 8.55 -20.18
CA THR A 246 26.00 7.17 -19.89
C THR A 246 25.80 6.91 -18.40
N THR A 247 26.47 7.68 -17.52
CA THR A 247 26.39 7.53 -16.06
C THR A 247 24.96 7.38 -15.51
N ALA A 248 24.79 6.49 -14.54
CA ALA A 248 23.52 6.23 -13.84
C ALA A 248 23.08 7.41 -12.94
N GLU A 249 23.97 8.37 -12.73
CA GLU A 249 23.74 9.51 -11.85
C GLU A 249 22.90 10.62 -12.50
N CYS A 250 22.80 10.63 -13.83
CA CYS A 250 22.07 11.67 -14.54
C CYS A 250 20.56 11.59 -14.23
N ILE A 251 20.04 12.65 -13.60
CA ILE A 251 18.62 12.82 -13.27
C ILE A 251 17.77 13.41 -14.42
N ASN A 252 18.36 13.52 -15.62
CA ASN A 252 17.69 14.03 -16.82
C ASN A 252 16.93 15.36 -16.63
N CYS A 253 17.49 16.27 -15.82
CA CYS A 253 16.90 17.58 -15.51
C CYS A 253 17.09 18.63 -16.62
N ASN A 254 17.97 18.35 -17.57
CA ASN A 254 18.30 19.19 -18.73
C ASN A 254 18.90 20.58 -18.43
N ASP A 255 19.28 20.87 -17.19
CA ASP A 255 19.92 22.14 -16.82
C ASP A 255 21.22 22.40 -17.60
N CYS A 256 22.00 21.35 -17.89
CA CYS A 256 23.23 21.46 -18.67
C CYS A 256 22.98 21.86 -20.13
N VAL A 257 21.92 21.34 -20.75
CA VAL A 257 21.49 21.71 -22.10
C VAL A 257 21.03 23.16 -22.13
N LEU A 258 20.23 23.56 -21.14
CA LEU A 258 19.70 24.93 -21.04
C LEU A 258 20.77 25.98 -20.70
N ALA A 259 21.86 25.58 -20.03
CA ALA A 259 22.99 26.45 -19.70
C ALA A 259 24.05 26.54 -20.81
N CYS A 260 24.00 25.66 -21.81
CA CYS A 260 24.97 25.65 -22.90
C CYS A 260 24.85 26.94 -23.75
N PRO A 261 25.95 27.69 -23.94
CA PRO A 261 25.92 28.93 -24.72
C PRO A 261 25.88 28.67 -26.24
N VAL A 262 26.35 27.52 -26.70
CA VAL A 262 26.40 27.16 -28.12
C VAL A 262 25.21 26.25 -28.45
N LYS A 263 24.38 26.69 -29.40
CA LYS A 263 23.22 25.92 -29.85
C LYS A 263 23.67 24.63 -30.54
N GLY A 264 23.03 23.50 -30.24
CA GLY A 264 23.34 22.19 -30.82
C GLY A 264 24.61 21.52 -30.27
N ALA A 265 25.43 22.21 -29.46
CA ALA A 265 26.61 21.61 -28.85
C ALA A 265 26.28 20.58 -27.75
N LEU A 266 25.10 20.68 -27.14
CA LEU A 266 24.61 19.72 -26.15
C LEU A 266 23.11 19.55 -26.34
N GLU A 267 22.66 18.31 -26.52
CA GLU A 267 21.28 17.99 -26.87
C GLU A 267 20.76 16.79 -26.06
N VAL A 268 19.44 16.75 -25.85
CA VAL A 268 18.77 15.56 -25.32
C VAL A 268 18.32 14.71 -26.49
N LYS A 269 18.73 13.44 -26.54
CA LYS A 269 18.30 12.48 -27.56
C LYS A 269 17.49 11.36 -26.93
N VAL A 270 16.32 11.09 -27.49
CA VAL A 270 15.51 9.90 -27.20
C VAL A 270 15.74 8.91 -28.34
N ALA A 271 16.43 7.82 -28.05
CA ALA A 271 16.95 6.89 -29.04
C ALA A 271 17.82 7.62 -30.09
N ARG A 272 17.24 8.01 -31.22
CA ARG A 272 17.93 8.74 -32.31
C ARG A 272 17.39 10.14 -32.57
N LYS A 273 16.30 10.56 -31.91
CA LYS A 273 15.65 11.85 -32.16
C LYS A 273 16.08 12.88 -31.12
N THR A 274 16.49 14.06 -31.59
CA THR A 274 16.75 15.22 -30.72
C THR A 274 15.41 15.78 -30.22
N VAL A 275 15.32 15.97 -28.91
CA VAL A 275 14.12 16.47 -28.23
C VAL A 275 14.47 17.71 -27.41
N HIS A 276 13.66 18.75 -27.55
CA HIS A 276 13.85 19.98 -26.79
C HIS A 276 13.52 19.77 -25.29
N PRO A 277 14.25 20.39 -24.33
CA PRO A 277 13.97 20.25 -22.90
C PRO A 277 12.53 20.54 -22.48
N MET A 278 11.84 21.48 -23.13
CA MET A 278 10.42 21.75 -22.86
C MET A 278 9.52 20.55 -23.20
N VAL A 279 9.80 19.86 -24.31
CA VAL A 279 9.04 18.66 -24.70
C VAL A 279 9.29 17.55 -23.70
N MET A 280 10.52 17.42 -23.17
CA MET A 280 10.82 16.48 -22.07
C MET A 280 9.99 16.75 -20.82
N VAL A 281 9.88 18.02 -20.41
CA VAL A 281 9.04 18.41 -19.26
C VAL A 281 7.59 18.01 -19.52
N VAL A 282 7.02 18.38 -20.68
CA VAL A 282 5.63 18.06 -21.03
C VAL A 282 5.39 16.55 -21.09
N LEU A 283 6.30 15.78 -21.70
CA LEU A 283 6.16 14.32 -21.80
C LEU A 283 6.22 13.65 -20.43
N VAL A 284 7.19 13.99 -19.58
CA VAL A 284 7.35 13.35 -18.28
C VAL A 284 6.20 13.72 -17.34
N VAL A 285 5.83 15.00 -17.31
CA VAL A 285 4.75 15.52 -16.45
C VAL A 285 3.39 15.02 -16.95
N GLY A 286 3.17 15.08 -18.26
CA GLY A 286 1.95 14.58 -18.89
C GLY A 286 1.79 13.07 -18.72
N LEU A 287 2.86 12.28 -18.86
CA LEU A 287 2.81 10.85 -18.58
C LEU A 287 2.55 10.58 -17.09
N PHE A 288 3.17 11.34 -16.18
CA PHE A 288 2.99 11.14 -14.74
C PHE A 288 1.58 11.49 -14.25
N PHE A 289 1.13 12.74 -14.47
CA PHE A 289 -0.19 13.15 -14.02
C PHE A 289 -1.30 12.57 -14.89
N GLY A 290 -1.05 12.38 -16.19
CA GLY A 290 -2.02 11.74 -17.08
C GLY A 290 -2.33 10.30 -16.66
N THR A 291 -1.32 9.52 -16.28
CA THR A 291 -1.57 8.16 -15.76
C THR A 291 -2.29 8.15 -14.42
N ILE A 292 -1.93 9.05 -13.51
CA ILE A 292 -2.65 9.21 -12.23
C ILE A 292 -4.13 9.55 -12.48
N VAL A 293 -4.42 10.53 -13.34
CA VAL A 293 -5.79 10.92 -13.68
C VAL A 293 -6.54 9.75 -14.33
N THR A 294 -5.92 9.03 -15.28
CA THR A 294 -6.57 7.85 -15.87
C THR A 294 -6.85 6.77 -14.83
N ALA A 295 -5.93 6.54 -13.89
CA ALA A 295 -6.11 5.52 -12.86
C ALA A 295 -7.17 5.93 -11.82
N GLN A 296 -7.35 7.24 -11.57
CA GLN A 296 -8.47 7.76 -10.78
C GLN A 296 -9.80 7.55 -11.51
N LEU A 297 -9.85 7.85 -12.82
CA LEU A 297 -11.07 7.68 -13.63
C LEU A 297 -11.49 6.21 -13.77
N THR A 298 -10.55 5.26 -13.77
CA THR A 298 -10.85 3.83 -13.82
C THR A 298 -11.12 3.21 -12.44
N GLY A 299 -11.06 3.98 -11.36
CA GLY A 299 -11.25 3.49 -9.99
C GLY A 299 -10.06 2.70 -9.42
N ASN A 300 -8.97 2.55 -10.17
CA ASN A 300 -7.78 1.78 -9.79
C ASN A 300 -6.75 2.57 -8.98
N PHE A 301 -7.02 3.86 -8.68
CA PHE A 301 -6.12 4.72 -7.91
C PHE A 301 -6.81 5.32 -6.69
N GLN A 302 -6.44 4.83 -5.51
CA GLN A 302 -6.88 5.36 -4.24
C GLN A 302 -5.65 5.78 -3.43
N ILE A 303 -5.66 7.04 -2.96
CA ILE A 303 -4.60 7.66 -2.13
C ILE A 303 -5.03 7.82 -0.67
N LEU A 304 -6.31 7.64 -0.42
CA LEU A 304 -6.91 7.53 0.90
C LEU A 304 -7.13 6.04 1.18
N PRO A 305 -7.17 5.61 2.44
CA PRO A 305 -7.62 4.26 2.75
C PRO A 305 -9.00 4.09 2.12
N LEU A 306 -9.28 2.89 1.59
CA LEU A 306 -10.66 2.50 1.34
C LEU A 306 -11.41 2.87 2.63
N ALA A 307 -12.34 3.82 2.54
CA ALA A 307 -13.32 3.97 3.59
C ALA A 307 -13.86 2.56 3.78
N VAL A 308 -13.66 2.02 4.98
CA VAL A 308 -14.13 0.69 5.35
C VAL A 308 -15.51 0.55 4.71
N ALA A 309 -15.67 -0.42 3.80
CA ALA A 309 -16.83 -0.48 2.92
C ALA A 309 -18.08 -0.28 3.79
N GLN A 310 -18.99 0.62 3.45
CA GLN A 310 -20.12 0.99 4.32
C GLN A 310 -20.79 -0.27 4.89
N GLY A 311 -20.51 -0.62 6.15
CA GLY A 311 -20.96 -1.84 6.82
C GLY A 311 -19.88 -2.87 7.25
N GLU A 312 -18.62 -2.72 6.87
CA GLU A 312 -17.51 -3.55 7.39
C GLU A 312 -17.00 -2.92 8.70
N VAL A 313 -16.79 -3.73 9.73
CA VAL A 313 -16.36 -3.27 11.06
C VAL A 313 -14.90 -3.64 11.27
N ILE A 314 -14.06 -2.66 11.58
CA ILE A 314 -12.66 -2.94 11.95
C ILE A 314 -12.58 -3.21 13.46
N PRO A 315 -11.70 -4.11 13.92
CA PRO A 315 -11.51 -4.30 15.35
C PRO A 315 -10.93 -3.04 16.01
N ILE A 316 -11.22 -2.83 17.30
CA ILE A 316 -10.84 -1.62 18.06
C ILE A 316 -9.34 -1.33 18.01
N TYR A 317 -8.52 -2.38 17.98
CA TYR A 317 -7.06 -2.26 17.88
C TYR A 317 -6.59 -1.81 16.48
N GLU A 318 -7.44 -1.66 15.48
CA GLU A 318 -7.07 -1.12 14.17
C GLU A 318 -7.30 0.39 14.06
N VAL A 319 -8.08 0.96 14.98
CA VAL A 319 -8.35 2.40 15.08
C VAL A 319 -7.04 3.18 15.21
N LYS A 320 -6.89 4.26 14.44
CA LYS A 320 -5.65 5.04 14.38
C LYS A 320 -5.70 6.24 15.33
N GLY A 321 -4.52 6.70 15.77
CA GLY A 321 -4.38 7.84 16.68
C GLY A 321 -5.05 9.14 16.19
N TYR A 322 -5.21 9.31 14.88
CA TYR A 322 -5.88 10.48 14.30
C TYR A 322 -7.41 10.38 14.23
N ASN A 323 -8.00 9.19 14.47
CA ASN A 323 -9.45 9.07 14.52
C ASN A 323 -9.97 9.76 15.79
N THR A 324 -11.15 10.35 15.71
CA THR A 324 -11.87 10.79 16.92
C THR A 324 -12.50 9.58 17.62
N ILE A 325 -12.82 9.73 18.91
CA ILE A 325 -13.52 8.67 19.65
C ILE A 325 -14.90 8.39 19.02
N GLU A 326 -15.56 9.43 18.51
CA GLU A 326 -16.81 9.31 17.73
C GLU A 326 -16.61 8.64 16.36
N GLU A 327 -15.49 8.87 15.66
CA GLU A 327 -15.21 8.14 14.43
C GLU A 327 -14.92 6.66 14.70
N ALA A 328 -14.32 6.31 15.84
CA ALA A 328 -14.06 4.91 16.20
C ALA A 328 -15.34 4.08 16.36
N THR A 329 -16.41 4.66 16.91
CA THR A 329 -17.70 3.95 17.04
C THR A 329 -18.26 3.60 15.65
N THR A 330 -18.16 4.53 14.70
CA THR A 330 -18.60 4.28 13.32
C THR A 330 -17.74 3.27 12.57
N LEU A 331 -16.44 3.20 12.86
CA LEU A 331 -15.50 2.29 12.20
C LEU A 331 -15.55 0.87 12.77
N THR A 332 -15.82 0.73 14.06
CA THR A 332 -15.76 -0.55 14.78
C THR A 332 -17.12 -1.18 15.02
N GLY A 333 -18.21 -0.42 14.80
CA GLY A 333 -19.57 -0.82 15.15
C GLY A 333 -19.83 -0.85 16.66
N LEU A 334 -18.85 -0.47 17.49
CA LEU A 334 -18.98 -0.40 18.94
C LEU A 334 -19.72 0.87 19.37
N THR A 335 -20.45 0.78 20.47
CA THR A 335 -21.06 1.93 21.14
C THR A 335 -19.99 2.83 21.76
N LEU A 336 -20.35 4.09 22.03
CA LEU A 336 -19.43 5.05 22.65
C LEU A 336 -18.90 4.53 24.00
N ASP A 337 -19.77 3.95 24.84
CA ASP A 337 -19.32 3.39 26.13
C ASP A 337 -18.38 2.19 25.96
N GLU A 338 -18.59 1.32 24.95
CA GLU A 338 -17.69 0.19 24.66
C GLU A 338 -16.31 0.67 24.19
N VAL A 339 -16.24 1.71 23.37
CA VAL A 339 -14.95 2.31 22.96
C VAL A 339 -14.22 2.90 24.17
N TYR A 340 -14.92 3.61 25.06
CA TYR A 340 -14.31 4.15 26.28
C TYR A 340 -13.85 3.03 27.22
N GLN A 341 -14.58 1.92 27.32
CA GLN A 341 -14.19 0.80 28.17
C GLN A 341 -13.02 0.00 27.59
N GLN A 342 -13.10 -0.39 26.32
CA GLN A 342 -12.08 -1.24 25.69
C GLN A 342 -10.72 -0.53 25.57
N LEU A 343 -10.72 0.80 25.39
CA LEU A 343 -9.50 1.60 25.38
C LEU A 343 -9.20 2.27 26.73
N ALA A 344 -9.94 1.94 27.80
CA ALA A 344 -9.75 2.51 29.14
C ALA A 344 -9.70 4.06 29.16
N ILE A 345 -10.50 4.72 28.33
CA ILE A 345 -10.55 6.18 28.20
C ILE A 345 -11.40 6.75 29.34
N PRO A 346 -10.89 7.74 30.10
CA PRO A 346 -11.70 8.42 31.11
C PRO A 346 -12.87 9.17 30.50
N LYS A 347 -14.06 9.09 31.12
CA LYS A 347 -15.29 9.77 30.65
C LYS A 347 -15.20 11.30 30.65
N SER A 348 -14.14 11.88 31.23
CA SER A 348 -13.84 13.31 31.18
C SER A 348 -13.35 13.78 29.80
N VAL A 349 -12.93 12.86 28.92
CA VAL A 349 -12.42 13.19 27.58
C VAL A 349 -13.59 13.42 26.61
N PRO A 350 -13.65 14.56 25.90
CA PRO A 350 -14.68 14.82 24.89
C PRO A 350 -14.63 13.84 23.72
N LYS A 351 -15.79 13.42 23.20
CA LYS A 351 -15.93 12.41 22.13
C LYS A 351 -15.35 12.82 20.77
N ASP A 352 -15.20 14.12 20.53
CA ASP A 352 -14.60 14.73 19.34
C ASP A 352 -13.06 14.78 19.43
N THR A 353 -12.48 14.37 20.56
CA THR A 353 -11.02 14.31 20.74
C THR A 353 -10.42 13.19 19.90
N GLN A 354 -9.33 13.51 19.20
CA GLN A 354 -8.50 12.49 18.52
C GLN A 354 -7.72 11.67 19.55
N PHE A 355 -7.59 10.36 19.34
CA PHE A 355 -6.90 9.48 20.30
C PHE A 355 -5.47 9.94 20.65
N LYS A 356 -4.70 10.44 19.67
CA LYS A 356 -3.35 10.99 19.86
C LYS A 356 -3.30 12.23 20.75
N ASN A 357 -4.43 12.96 20.85
CA ASN A 357 -4.54 14.17 21.65
C ASN A 357 -5.10 13.91 23.05
N ILE A 358 -5.48 12.67 23.39
CA ILE A 358 -5.97 12.34 24.73
C ILE A 358 -4.88 12.58 25.78
N SER A 359 -3.62 12.29 25.43
CA SER A 359 -2.45 12.56 26.27
C SER A 359 -2.25 14.04 26.61
N VAL A 360 -2.77 14.96 25.78
CA VAL A 360 -2.75 16.41 26.05
C VAL A 360 -3.71 16.77 27.19
N LEU A 361 -4.83 16.06 27.31
CA LEU A 361 -5.83 16.26 28.36
C LEU A 361 -5.50 15.45 29.62
N ILE A 362 -4.94 14.25 29.43
CA ILE A 362 -4.61 13.30 30.49
C ILE A 362 -3.19 12.77 30.22
N PRO A 363 -2.15 13.41 30.77
CA PRO A 363 -0.75 13.06 30.48
C PRO A 363 -0.36 11.61 30.79
N GLU A 364 -1.09 10.95 31.70
CA GLU A 364 -0.87 9.56 32.08
C GLU A 364 -1.49 8.55 31.10
N TYR A 365 -2.38 8.99 30.21
CA TYR A 365 -3.05 8.12 29.26
C TYR A 365 -2.19 7.90 28.01
N LYS A 366 -1.91 6.63 27.70
CA LYS A 366 -1.15 6.21 26.51
C LYS A 366 -2.03 5.38 25.58
N PHE A 367 -2.31 5.93 24.41
CA PHE A 367 -3.21 5.31 23.44
C PHE A 367 -2.67 3.98 22.92
N ASP A 368 -1.37 3.86 22.63
CA ASP A 368 -0.80 2.64 22.07
C ASP A 368 -0.80 1.48 23.08
N GLU A 369 -0.58 1.76 24.36
CA GLU A 369 -0.73 0.76 25.44
C GLU A 369 -2.20 0.33 25.61
N ALA A 370 -3.13 1.29 25.57
CA ALA A 370 -4.56 0.99 25.63
C ALA A 370 -5.04 0.13 24.44
N LYS A 371 -4.57 0.46 23.24
CA LYS A 371 -4.80 -0.30 22.01
C LYS A 371 -4.19 -1.69 22.09
N ALA A 372 -3.01 -1.81 22.72
CA ALA A 372 -2.37 -3.10 22.90
C ALA A 372 -3.15 -4.00 23.85
N ASN A 373 -3.59 -3.44 24.99
CA ASN A 373 -4.45 -4.11 25.96
C ASN A 373 -5.82 -4.50 25.38
N ALA A 374 -6.30 -3.77 24.36
CA ALA A 374 -7.51 -4.08 23.62
C ALA A 374 -7.32 -5.16 22.51
N GLY A 375 -6.18 -5.87 22.52
CA GLY A 375 -5.90 -6.99 21.62
C GLY A 375 -4.90 -6.68 20.49
N GLY A 376 -4.16 -5.57 20.55
CA GLY A 376 -3.08 -5.28 19.61
C GLY A 376 -1.70 -5.69 20.17
N SER A 377 -0.86 -6.38 19.40
CA SER A 377 0.58 -6.38 19.67
C SER A 377 1.26 -5.45 18.67
N GLU A 378 2.10 -4.54 19.16
CA GLU A 378 3.12 -3.91 18.31
C GLU A 378 4.21 -4.94 18.05
N GLY A 379 4.15 -5.53 16.86
CA GLY A 379 5.02 -6.64 16.45
C GLY A 379 4.19 -7.92 16.31
N GLU A 380 4.29 -8.53 15.13
CA GLU A 380 3.57 -9.75 14.72
C GLU A 380 2.07 -9.58 14.47
N ALA A 381 1.73 -9.28 13.21
CA ALA A 381 0.45 -9.71 12.65
C ALA A 381 0.60 -11.17 12.22
N THR A 382 0.50 -12.10 13.16
CA THR A 382 0.03 -13.45 12.84
C THR A 382 -1.43 -13.32 12.43
N SER A 383 -1.75 -13.87 11.26
CA SER A 383 -3.11 -13.97 10.75
C SER A 383 -3.96 -14.80 11.72
N GLY A 384 -4.82 -14.14 12.49
CA GLY A 384 -5.84 -14.77 13.31
C GLY A 384 -7.10 -13.92 13.28
N GLY A 385 -8.03 -14.28 12.40
CA GLY A 385 -9.39 -13.73 12.47
C GLY A 385 -10.03 -14.21 13.78
N ALA A 386 -10.51 -13.28 14.60
CA ALA A 386 -11.29 -13.63 15.78
C ALA A 386 -12.64 -14.19 15.32
N SER A 387 -12.82 -15.48 15.54
CA SER A 387 -14.06 -16.22 15.34
C SER A 387 -15.08 -15.88 16.43
N THR A 388 -16.34 -15.78 16.00
CA THR A 388 -17.54 -15.83 16.85
C THR A 388 -17.54 -17.14 17.67
N PRO A 389 -18.06 -17.17 18.92
CA PRO A 389 -18.03 -18.39 19.72
C PRO A 389 -18.95 -19.44 19.08
N GLY A 390 -18.37 -20.52 18.55
CA GLY A 390 -19.16 -21.64 18.02
C GLY A 390 -18.51 -22.57 16.98
N THR A 391 -17.39 -22.22 16.35
CA THR A 391 -16.71 -23.09 15.36
C THR A 391 -15.22 -22.79 15.31
N LEU A 392 -14.37 -23.78 15.64
CA LEU A 392 -12.92 -23.67 15.50
C LEU A 392 -12.54 -23.79 14.01
N ASP A 393 -11.98 -22.73 13.43
CA ASP A 393 -11.50 -22.74 12.05
C ASP A 393 -10.08 -23.35 11.97
N VAL A 394 -9.99 -24.60 11.53
CA VAL A 394 -8.73 -25.33 11.33
C VAL A 394 -8.15 -25.16 9.91
N SER A 395 -8.76 -24.33 9.06
CA SER A 395 -8.37 -24.17 7.65
C SER A 395 -6.92 -23.70 7.48
N GLY A 396 -6.43 -22.87 8.41
CA GLY A 396 -5.08 -22.32 8.45
C GLY A 396 -3.96 -23.34 8.71
N ILE A 397 -4.26 -24.52 9.25
CA ILE A 397 -3.23 -25.50 9.64
C ILE A 397 -2.75 -26.29 8.43
N LYS A 398 -1.52 -26.05 7.97
CA LYS A 398 -0.96 -26.73 6.79
C LYS A 398 -0.19 -27.98 7.21
N GLY A 399 -0.25 -29.04 6.41
CA GLY A 399 0.50 -30.29 6.67
C GLY A 399 2.03 -30.12 6.67
N SER A 400 2.55 -28.97 6.23
CA SER A 400 3.97 -28.60 6.33
C SER A 400 4.38 -27.99 7.67
N MET A 401 3.43 -27.67 8.55
CA MET A 401 3.72 -27.13 9.89
C MET A 401 4.12 -28.27 10.84
N THR A 402 4.93 -27.94 11.85
CA THR A 402 5.15 -28.82 13.01
C THR A 402 3.92 -28.82 13.91
N ILE A 403 3.77 -29.87 14.74
CA ILE A 403 2.68 -29.93 15.72
C ILE A 403 2.76 -28.73 16.68
N GLN A 404 3.96 -28.32 17.09
CA GLN A 404 4.17 -27.12 17.93
C GLN A 404 3.68 -25.83 17.24
N GLU A 405 4.09 -25.57 16.00
CA GLU A 405 3.65 -24.38 15.25
C GLU A 405 2.13 -24.37 15.03
N ALA A 406 1.51 -25.55 14.90
CA ALA A 406 0.07 -25.67 14.73
C ALA A 406 -0.71 -25.45 16.05
N MET A 407 -0.15 -25.91 17.19
CA MET A 407 -0.68 -25.61 18.53
C MET A 407 -0.61 -24.11 18.82
N ASP A 408 0.54 -23.49 18.53
CA ASP A 408 0.76 -22.06 18.71
C ASP A 408 -0.19 -21.24 17.82
N SER A 409 -0.42 -21.68 16.58
CA SER A 409 -1.34 -21.03 15.63
C SER A 409 -2.82 -21.07 16.06
N LEU A 410 -3.24 -22.07 16.84
CA LEU A 410 -4.61 -22.15 17.38
C LEU A 410 -4.70 -21.66 18.84
N SER A 411 -3.58 -21.27 19.46
CA SER A 411 -3.50 -20.94 20.89
C SER A 411 -4.09 -22.05 21.78
N MET A 412 -3.82 -23.32 21.45
CA MET A 412 -4.35 -24.49 22.15
C MET A 412 -3.27 -25.20 22.99
N GLU A 413 -3.64 -25.68 24.17
CA GLU A 413 -2.76 -26.52 24.98
C GLU A 413 -2.52 -27.90 24.33
N SER A 414 -1.34 -28.47 24.58
CA SER A 414 -0.89 -29.69 23.90
C SER A 414 -1.85 -30.87 24.03
N LYS A 415 -2.46 -31.04 25.21
CA LYS A 415 -3.42 -32.12 25.45
C LYS A 415 -4.70 -31.98 24.62
N ASP A 416 -5.19 -30.76 24.45
CA ASP A 416 -6.43 -30.48 23.71
C ASP A 416 -6.21 -30.57 22.20
N PHE A 417 -5.02 -30.16 21.72
CA PHE A 417 -4.65 -30.28 20.32
C PHE A 417 -4.46 -31.75 19.88
N TYR A 418 -3.74 -32.54 20.69
CA TYR A 418 -3.54 -33.96 20.41
C TYR A 418 -4.87 -34.73 20.42
N ALA A 419 -5.79 -34.38 21.32
CA ALA A 419 -7.14 -34.94 21.35
C ALA A 419 -7.97 -34.53 20.12
N LEU A 420 -7.96 -33.24 19.75
CA LEU A 420 -8.73 -32.70 18.62
C LEU A 420 -8.29 -33.31 17.28
N PHE A 421 -6.99 -33.39 17.04
CA PHE A 421 -6.41 -33.98 15.85
C PHE A 421 -6.17 -35.50 15.99
N LYS A 422 -6.61 -36.14 17.08
CA LYS A 422 -6.44 -37.59 17.32
C LYS A 422 -5.00 -38.09 17.13
N ILE A 423 -4.02 -37.26 17.51
CA ILE A 423 -2.59 -37.58 17.39
C ILE A 423 -2.19 -38.46 18.59
N PRO A 424 -1.50 -39.60 18.38
CA PRO A 424 -1.01 -40.41 19.49
C PRO A 424 0.03 -39.67 20.33
N ASP A 425 -0.03 -39.83 21.66
CA ASP A 425 0.90 -39.20 22.62
C ASP A 425 2.38 -39.62 22.42
N THR A 426 2.63 -40.65 21.59
CA THR A 426 3.96 -41.12 21.23
C THR A 426 4.66 -40.26 20.16
N VAL A 427 3.95 -39.29 19.56
CA VAL A 427 4.47 -38.42 18.49
C VAL A 427 5.05 -37.12 19.07
N PRO A 428 6.33 -36.81 18.82
CA PRO A 428 6.95 -35.60 19.35
C PRO A 428 6.36 -34.29 18.78
N PRO A 429 6.25 -33.20 19.57
CA PRO A 429 5.69 -31.92 19.11
C PRO A 429 6.44 -31.25 17.94
N GLN A 430 7.72 -31.57 17.75
CA GLN A 430 8.53 -31.07 16.63
C GLN A 430 8.29 -31.80 15.30
N THR A 431 7.45 -32.84 15.27
CA THR A 431 7.16 -33.60 14.04
C THR A 431 6.25 -32.80 13.11
N ILE A 432 6.55 -32.84 11.81
CA ILE A 432 5.73 -32.20 10.77
C ILE A 432 4.43 -32.98 10.59
N LEU A 433 3.29 -32.29 10.53
CA LEU A 433 1.95 -32.87 10.54
C LEU A 433 1.72 -33.93 9.43
N LYS A 434 2.18 -33.68 8.19
CA LYS A 434 2.08 -34.66 7.09
C LYS A 434 2.99 -35.89 7.25
N GLU A 435 4.01 -35.79 8.11
CA GLU A 435 5.02 -36.83 8.34
C GLU A 435 4.73 -37.65 9.60
N ILE A 436 3.61 -37.40 10.28
CA ILE A 436 3.15 -38.22 11.42
C ILE A 436 2.96 -39.68 10.99
N THR A 437 2.57 -39.91 9.73
CA THR A 437 2.53 -41.24 9.08
C THR A 437 3.82 -42.05 9.26
N ASN A 438 4.98 -41.39 9.31
CA ASN A 438 6.28 -42.05 9.45
C ASN A 438 6.56 -42.54 10.89
N VAL A 439 5.87 -41.94 11.87
CA VAL A 439 6.04 -42.24 13.32
C VAL A 439 4.87 -43.10 13.83
N SER A 440 3.67 -42.89 13.30
CA SER A 440 2.47 -43.68 13.58
C SER A 440 1.86 -44.19 12.28
N PRO A 441 2.20 -45.43 11.86
CA PRO A 441 1.65 -46.03 10.64
C PRO A 441 0.13 -46.20 10.78
N GLY A 442 -0.64 -45.47 9.97
CA GLY A 442 -2.11 -45.48 9.98
C GLY A 442 -2.77 -44.14 10.32
N TYR A 443 -2.00 -43.12 10.68
CA TYR A 443 -2.50 -41.76 10.89
C TYR A 443 -2.36 -40.92 9.61
N ASP A 444 -3.46 -40.43 9.02
CA ASP A 444 -3.44 -39.50 7.88
C ASP A 444 -3.92 -38.11 8.31
N PHE A 445 -3.00 -37.14 8.30
CA PHE A 445 -3.28 -35.77 8.73
C PHE A 445 -4.34 -35.07 7.86
N GLN A 446 -4.34 -35.30 6.53
CA GLN A 446 -5.28 -34.62 5.64
C GLN A 446 -6.70 -35.14 5.88
N GLN A 447 -6.85 -36.46 6.06
CA GLN A 447 -8.12 -37.08 6.39
C GLN A 447 -8.71 -36.56 7.72
N VAL A 448 -7.86 -36.40 8.74
CA VAL A 448 -8.30 -35.84 10.04
C VAL A 448 -8.66 -34.36 9.91
N LYS A 449 -7.84 -33.58 9.20
CA LYS A 449 -8.11 -32.15 8.94
C LYS A 449 -9.43 -31.96 8.21
N ASP A 450 -9.70 -32.78 7.19
CA ASP A 450 -10.93 -32.73 6.40
C ASP A 450 -12.17 -33.09 7.25
N SER A 451 -12.00 -33.94 8.28
CA SER A 451 -13.08 -34.25 9.23
C SER A 451 -13.40 -33.13 10.23
N LEU A 452 -12.47 -32.18 10.41
CA LEU A 452 -12.58 -31.05 11.33
C LEU A 452 -13.02 -29.75 10.63
N SER A 453 -12.92 -29.68 9.30
CA SER A 453 -13.17 -28.47 8.50
C SER A 453 -14.60 -28.33 7.95
N VAL A 454 -15.58 -29.03 8.52
CA VAL A 454 -16.98 -28.98 8.05
C VAL A 454 -17.81 -27.93 8.81
N PRO A 455 -18.37 -26.90 8.13
CA PRO A 455 -19.59 -26.26 8.60
C PRO A 455 -20.76 -27.22 8.41
N SER A 456 -21.67 -27.28 9.39
CA SER A 456 -22.99 -27.87 9.21
C SER A 456 -23.67 -27.29 7.97
N SER A 457 -23.66 -28.03 6.85
CA SER A 457 -24.65 -28.08 5.76
C SER A 457 -24.04 -28.70 4.50
N THR A 458 -24.91 -29.40 3.76
CA THR A 458 -24.80 -29.71 2.32
C THR A 458 -23.77 -30.77 1.91
N GLU A 459 -24.27 -32.00 1.75
CA GLU A 459 -23.80 -32.91 0.70
C GLU A 459 -23.94 -32.22 -0.66
N THR A 460 -22.83 -32.16 -1.38
CA THR A 460 -22.71 -31.73 -2.77
C THR A 460 -23.41 -32.76 -3.66
N THR A 461 -24.52 -32.37 -4.29
CA THR A 461 -24.87 -32.89 -5.61
C THR A 461 -24.19 -32.05 -6.68
N GLU A 462 -23.82 -32.77 -7.74
CA GLU A 462 -23.06 -32.32 -8.88
C GLU A 462 -23.64 -31.11 -9.61
N ASN A 463 -22.74 -30.39 -10.28
CA ASN A 463 -23.00 -29.46 -11.39
C ASN A 463 -24.29 -29.76 -12.17
N THR A 464 -25.21 -28.79 -12.24
CA THR A 464 -25.90 -28.42 -13.49
C THR A 464 -26.45 -27.00 -13.38
N SER A 465 -25.96 -26.11 -14.24
CA SER A 465 -26.75 -24.93 -14.64
C SER A 465 -28.03 -25.44 -15.32
N GLY A 466 -29.17 -25.33 -14.64
CA GLY A 466 -30.46 -25.73 -15.17
C GLY A 466 -31.54 -24.75 -14.72
N THR A 467 -32.05 -23.96 -15.66
CA THR A 467 -33.37 -23.32 -15.51
C THR A 467 -34.40 -24.43 -15.31
N VAL A 468 -35.07 -24.46 -14.14
CA VAL A 468 -36.10 -25.45 -13.84
C VAL A 468 -37.36 -25.09 -14.65
N ASP A 469 -37.73 -25.93 -15.62
CA ASP A 469 -38.95 -25.74 -16.42
C ASP A 469 -40.19 -26.05 -15.58
N VAL A 470 -40.85 -25.01 -15.07
CA VAL A 470 -42.07 -25.11 -14.26
C VAL A 470 -43.37 -25.08 -15.11
N SER A 471 -43.27 -25.10 -16.45
CA SER A 471 -44.43 -24.95 -17.34
C SER A 471 -45.52 -25.99 -17.10
N GLY A 472 -45.13 -27.23 -16.77
CA GLY A 472 -46.02 -28.35 -16.47
C GLY A 472 -46.83 -28.25 -15.17
N ILE A 473 -46.45 -27.37 -14.23
CA ILE A 473 -47.12 -27.28 -12.92
C ILE A 473 -48.42 -26.49 -13.04
N LYS A 474 -49.55 -27.16 -12.84
CA LYS A 474 -50.87 -26.52 -12.86
C LYS A 474 -51.29 -26.18 -11.44
N GLY A 475 -51.90 -25.01 -11.26
CA GLY A 475 -52.39 -24.60 -9.94
C GLY A 475 -53.51 -25.47 -9.36
N SER A 476 -54.05 -26.42 -10.13
CA SER A 476 -54.99 -27.46 -9.67
C SER A 476 -54.31 -28.69 -9.06
N MET A 477 -52.98 -28.76 -9.08
CA MET A 477 -52.21 -29.85 -8.47
C MET A 477 -52.00 -29.57 -6.98
N THR A 478 -51.90 -30.64 -6.19
CA THR A 478 -51.41 -30.55 -4.81
C THR A 478 -49.91 -30.29 -4.77
N ILE A 479 -49.41 -29.71 -3.68
CA ILE A 479 -47.97 -29.46 -3.49
C ILE A 479 -47.18 -30.77 -3.62
N GLN A 480 -47.69 -31.87 -3.06
CA GLN A 480 -47.05 -33.19 -3.14
C GLN A 480 -46.98 -33.74 -4.58
N GLU A 481 -48.04 -33.55 -5.40
CA GLU A 481 -48.02 -33.94 -6.82
C GLU A 481 -47.08 -33.07 -7.66
N ALA A 482 -46.99 -31.77 -7.34
CA ALA A 482 -46.11 -30.85 -8.02
C ALA A 482 -44.63 -31.10 -7.70
N MET A 483 -44.32 -31.40 -6.43
CA MET A 483 -43.00 -31.87 -6.00
C MET A 483 -42.60 -33.15 -6.72
N GLY A 484 -43.52 -34.12 -6.81
CA GLY A 484 -43.29 -35.37 -7.54
C GLY A 484 -43.06 -35.16 -9.03
N SER A 485 -43.70 -34.16 -9.64
CA SER A 485 -43.54 -33.86 -11.07
C SER A 485 -42.21 -33.18 -11.41
N LEU A 486 -41.60 -32.46 -10.46
CA LEU A 486 -40.27 -31.84 -10.62
C LEU A 486 -39.15 -32.69 -10.01
N SER A 487 -39.47 -33.85 -9.40
CA SER A 487 -38.52 -34.66 -8.63
C SER A 487 -37.75 -33.86 -7.58
N MET A 488 -38.43 -32.93 -6.90
CA MET A 488 -37.82 -32.01 -5.93
C MET A 488 -38.15 -32.41 -4.49
N GLU A 489 -37.18 -32.24 -3.59
CA GLU A 489 -37.42 -32.41 -2.15
C GLU A 489 -38.31 -31.28 -1.59
N SER A 490 -39.01 -31.57 -0.48
CA SER A 490 -40.01 -30.65 0.11
C SER A 490 -39.44 -29.28 0.43
N LYS A 491 -38.22 -29.24 0.97
CA LYS A 491 -37.60 -27.99 1.39
C LYS A 491 -37.28 -27.09 0.19
N ASP A 492 -36.81 -27.68 -0.90
CA ASP A 492 -36.41 -26.95 -2.10
C ASP A 492 -37.64 -26.47 -2.88
N PHE A 493 -38.72 -27.26 -2.92
CA PHE A 493 -39.95 -26.87 -3.57
C PHE A 493 -40.64 -25.70 -2.84
N TYR A 494 -40.70 -25.77 -1.51
CA TYR A 494 -41.28 -24.69 -0.70
C TYR A 494 -40.47 -23.41 -0.82
N ALA A 495 -39.13 -23.50 -0.85
CA ALA A 495 -38.28 -22.34 -1.10
C ALA A 495 -38.46 -21.76 -2.51
N LEU A 496 -38.50 -22.61 -3.55
CA LEU A 496 -38.65 -22.19 -4.94
C LEU A 496 -39.97 -21.46 -5.19
N PHE A 497 -41.08 -22.04 -4.72
CA PHE A 497 -42.42 -21.45 -4.85
C PHE A 497 -42.78 -20.48 -3.72
N LYS A 498 -41.82 -20.15 -2.83
CA LYS A 498 -41.99 -19.27 -1.66
C LYS A 498 -43.21 -19.62 -0.80
N ILE A 499 -43.49 -20.92 -0.66
CA ILE A 499 -44.62 -21.43 0.12
C ILE A 499 -44.20 -21.42 1.60
N PRO A 500 -45.01 -20.84 2.52
CA PRO A 500 -44.73 -20.91 3.94
C PRO A 500 -44.75 -22.35 4.46
N ASP A 501 -43.81 -22.70 5.33
CA ASP A 501 -43.69 -24.05 5.93
C ASP A 501 -44.95 -24.47 6.74
N THR A 502 -45.85 -23.54 7.04
CA THR A 502 -47.12 -23.79 7.70
C THR A 502 -48.19 -24.42 6.79
N VAL A 503 -47.94 -24.51 5.48
CA VAL A 503 -48.90 -25.03 4.49
C VAL A 503 -48.71 -26.54 4.31
N PRO A 504 -49.72 -27.39 4.54
CA PRO A 504 -49.59 -28.84 4.39
C PRO A 504 -49.33 -29.27 2.94
N PRO A 505 -48.50 -30.31 2.68
CA PRO A 505 -48.20 -30.80 1.32
C PRO A 505 -49.41 -31.31 0.51
N GLN A 506 -50.52 -31.62 1.20
CA GLN A 506 -51.78 -32.07 0.60
C GLN A 506 -52.57 -30.92 -0.06
N THR A 507 -52.16 -29.66 0.18
CA THR A 507 -52.90 -28.47 -0.23
C THR A 507 -52.77 -28.24 -1.74
N VAL A 508 -53.87 -27.86 -2.40
CA VAL A 508 -53.87 -27.47 -3.81
C VAL A 508 -53.20 -26.10 -3.97
N LEU A 509 -52.29 -25.98 -4.95
CA LEU A 509 -51.42 -24.78 -5.12
C LEU A 509 -52.19 -23.45 -5.22
N LYS A 510 -53.34 -23.42 -5.92
CA LYS A 510 -54.21 -22.22 -6.00
C LYS A 510 -54.96 -21.90 -4.71
N GLU A 511 -55.10 -22.85 -3.80
CA GLU A 511 -55.81 -22.68 -2.54
C GLU A 511 -54.90 -22.24 -1.39
N ILE A 512 -53.59 -22.14 -1.63
CA ILE A 512 -52.61 -21.65 -0.64
C ILE A 512 -52.96 -20.23 -0.17
N THR A 513 -53.51 -19.40 -1.05
CA THR A 513 -54.00 -18.05 -0.72
C THR A 513 -55.03 -18.04 0.42
N ASN A 514 -55.79 -19.13 0.60
CA ASN A 514 -56.77 -19.25 1.69
C ASN A 514 -56.11 -19.48 3.06
N ILE A 515 -54.89 -20.02 3.08
CA ILE A 515 -54.13 -20.32 4.30
C ILE A 515 -53.10 -19.21 4.58
N SER A 516 -52.50 -18.64 3.53
CA SER A 516 -51.57 -17.54 3.59
C SER A 516 -52.09 -16.35 2.77
N PRO A 517 -52.78 -15.39 3.42
CA PRO A 517 -53.29 -14.20 2.75
C PRO A 517 -52.14 -13.39 2.15
N GLY A 518 -52.13 -13.22 0.83
CA GLY A 518 -51.06 -12.53 0.08
C GLY A 518 -50.16 -13.44 -0.75
N TYR A 519 -50.34 -14.76 -0.67
CA TYR A 519 -49.68 -15.71 -1.57
C TYR A 519 -50.46 -15.82 -2.89
N ASP A 520 -49.81 -15.57 -4.03
CA ASP A 520 -50.39 -15.80 -5.38
C ASP A 520 -49.49 -16.78 -6.15
N PHE A 521 -50.00 -18.00 -6.32
CA PHE A 521 -49.30 -19.07 -7.02
C PHE A 521 -48.98 -18.72 -8.48
N GLN A 522 -49.92 -18.07 -9.19
CA GLN A 522 -49.74 -17.81 -10.62
C GLN A 522 -48.67 -16.73 -10.83
N GLN A 523 -48.67 -15.69 -10.00
CA GLN A 523 -47.64 -14.66 -10.05
C GLN A 523 -46.23 -15.22 -9.79
N ILE A 524 -46.08 -16.12 -8.83
CA ILE A 524 -44.79 -16.75 -8.51
C ILE A 524 -44.37 -17.70 -9.63
N LYS A 525 -45.29 -18.49 -10.17
CA LYS A 525 -45.02 -19.36 -11.31
C LYS A 525 -44.53 -18.56 -12.52
N ASP A 526 -45.19 -17.46 -12.85
CA ASP A 526 -44.83 -16.61 -13.99
C ASP A 526 -43.44 -15.93 -13.79
N SER A 527 -42.98 -15.76 -12.54
CA SER A 527 -41.63 -15.23 -12.25
C SER A 527 -40.51 -16.27 -12.35
N LEU A 528 -40.85 -17.55 -12.41
CA LEU A 528 -39.93 -18.69 -12.51
C LEU A 528 -39.82 -19.26 -13.93
N GLN A 529 -40.71 -18.84 -14.84
CA GLN A 529 -40.65 -19.11 -16.28
C GLN A 529 -39.93 -17.97 -17.00
#